data_AF-A0A7C4G834-F1
#
_entry.id   AF-A0A7C4G834-F1
#
_cell.length_a   1.000
_cell.length_b   1.000
_cell.length_c   1.000
_cell.angle_alpha   90.00
_cell.angle_beta   90.00
_cell.angle_gamma   90.00
#
_symmetry.space_group_name_H-M   'P 1'
#
loop_
_entity.id
_entity.type
_entity.pdbx_description
1 polymer ?
#
loop_
_entity_poly.entity_id
_entity_poly.type
_entity_poly.pdbx_seq_one_letter_code
_entity_poly.pdbx_strand_id
1 'polypeptide(L)'
;VFSKDVEAASAQDAANYAISGGVSVTGATLGADQRTVTLVTSALLTDVPYTLTVNHVRDTDVPPNEVLPDTQAEFGCFSGQRVAAGLQLLYDFEEGAGTLVRDVSGVDAAYNLTIRTPSAAQWTSGGLRLVEPVLVSGSLPANKLVGACLASGELTVEAWIIPAAASQTGPARIVTLSGSSTARNFTLGQGPSGGPGDAYEFRLRATTTTGNGLPATATPAGVATTGLQHVVCTRTALGETRIYVDGVPVASGFVGGDFSTWTTSYRVGLGSEFPSGTPWLGEFRLVALYSTALTPFQVRQNHAAGSEPRPPVTPGDANCDGAVNFDDIDPFVLALSGEAAYADQYPDCPYLSNDCNGDGLVNFDDIDAFVALLGG
;
A
#
# COMPACT_ATOMS: atom_id res chain seq x y z
N VAL A 1 -13.83 -15.77 8.79
CA VAL A 1 -14.37 -15.80 10.17
C VAL A 1 -15.79 -15.28 10.15
N PHE A 2 -16.74 -15.97 10.78
CA PHE A 2 -18.13 -15.54 10.92
C PHE A 2 -18.30 -14.60 12.12
N SER A 3 -19.30 -13.72 12.08
CA SER A 3 -19.57 -12.77 13.16
C SER A 3 -20.23 -13.40 14.39
N LYS A 4 -20.73 -14.62 14.27
CA LYS A 4 -21.38 -15.42 15.30
C LYS A 4 -20.89 -16.86 15.23
N ASP A 5 -21.15 -17.59 16.31
CA ASP A 5 -20.95 -19.03 16.39
C ASP A 5 -21.82 -19.73 15.34
N VAL A 6 -21.25 -20.69 14.59
CA VAL A 6 -21.93 -21.38 13.49
C VAL A 6 -22.11 -22.87 13.77
N GLU A 7 -23.19 -23.44 13.24
CA GLU A 7 -23.47 -24.87 13.35
C GLU A 7 -22.40 -25.69 12.62
N ALA A 8 -21.76 -26.63 13.32
CA ALA A 8 -20.69 -27.45 12.77
C ALA A 8 -21.09 -28.25 11.51
N ALA A 9 -22.36 -28.66 11.39
CA ALA A 9 -22.84 -29.41 10.23
C ALA A 9 -22.87 -28.55 8.96
N SER A 10 -23.34 -27.30 9.04
CA SER A 10 -23.41 -26.41 7.88
C SER A 10 -22.05 -25.77 7.56
N ALA A 11 -21.28 -25.43 8.59
CA ALA A 11 -19.97 -24.79 8.44
C ALA A 11 -18.86 -25.72 7.91
N GLN A 12 -19.01 -27.04 8.06
CA GLN A 12 -18.02 -28.02 7.59
C GLN A 12 -18.41 -28.69 6.27
N ASP A 13 -19.57 -28.37 5.71
CA ASP A 13 -19.93 -28.83 4.37
C ASP A 13 -19.19 -27.98 3.33
N ALA A 14 -18.19 -28.57 2.66
CA ALA A 14 -17.40 -27.90 1.64
C ALA A 14 -18.26 -27.39 0.46
N ALA A 15 -19.42 -28.01 0.19
CA ALA A 15 -20.32 -27.58 -0.88
C ALA A 15 -20.96 -26.21 -0.64
N ASN A 16 -20.89 -25.70 0.60
CA ASN A 16 -21.37 -24.38 0.98
C ASN A 16 -20.41 -23.25 0.62
N TYR A 17 -19.22 -23.59 0.10
CA TYR A 17 -18.16 -22.65 -0.23
C TYR A 17 -17.73 -22.81 -1.69
N ALA A 18 -17.68 -21.70 -2.42
CA ALA A 18 -17.14 -21.66 -3.78
C ALA A 18 -16.14 -20.52 -3.91
N ILE A 19 -15.05 -20.75 -4.65
CA ILE A 19 -14.03 -19.74 -4.90
C ILE A 19 -13.94 -19.49 -6.41
N SER A 20 -13.87 -18.23 -6.82
CA SER A 20 -13.74 -17.85 -8.22
C SER A 20 -12.39 -18.32 -8.83
N GLY A 21 -12.23 -18.16 -10.15
CA GLY A 21 -10.95 -18.49 -10.81
C GLY A 21 -10.66 -19.99 -10.96
N GLY A 22 -11.68 -20.85 -10.79
CA GLY A 22 -11.54 -22.30 -10.96
C GLY A 22 -10.92 -23.02 -9.76
N VAL A 23 -10.79 -22.34 -8.61
CA VAL A 23 -10.27 -22.92 -7.38
C VAL A 23 -11.29 -23.89 -6.78
N SER A 24 -10.89 -25.13 -6.55
CA SER A 24 -11.74 -26.14 -5.90
C SER A 24 -11.64 -26.05 -4.38
N VAL A 25 -12.76 -26.11 -3.67
CA VAL A 25 -12.80 -26.32 -2.21
C VAL A 25 -13.03 -27.80 -1.94
N THR A 26 -12.07 -28.46 -1.28
CA THR A 26 -12.12 -29.92 -1.01
C THR A 26 -12.37 -30.24 0.46
N GLY A 27 -12.36 -29.24 1.34
CA GLY A 27 -12.63 -29.42 2.75
C GLY A 27 -12.96 -28.11 3.44
N ALA A 28 -13.72 -28.20 4.53
CA ALA A 28 -14.02 -27.11 5.44
C ALA A 28 -13.97 -27.65 6.87
N THR A 29 -13.26 -26.96 7.76
CA THR A 29 -13.10 -27.38 9.16
C THR A 29 -13.41 -26.21 10.08
N LEU A 30 -14.35 -26.41 11.01
CA LEU A 30 -14.71 -25.41 12.00
C LEU A 30 -13.71 -25.44 13.15
N GLY A 31 -13.12 -24.30 13.46
CA GLY A 31 -12.19 -24.10 14.56
C GLY A 31 -12.87 -24.17 15.93
N ALA A 32 -12.06 -24.30 16.98
CA ALA A 32 -12.54 -24.39 18.36
C ALA A 32 -13.26 -23.12 18.85
N ASP A 33 -13.05 -21.99 18.17
CA ASP A 33 -13.75 -20.72 18.42
C ASP A 33 -15.20 -20.71 17.92
N GLN A 34 -15.63 -21.77 17.20
CA GLN A 34 -16.93 -21.90 16.54
C GLN A 34 -17.26 -20.81 15.50
N ARG A 35 -16.26 -20.04 15.06
CA ARG A 35 -16.45 -18.92 14.11
C ARG A 35 -15.48 -18.96 12.94
N THR A 36 -14.32 -19.56 13.12
CA THR A 36 -13.31 -19.65 12.09
C THR A 36 -13.46 -20.96 11.34
N VAL A 37 -13.82 -20.89 10.06
CA VAL A 37 -13.77 -22.05 9.15
C VAL A 37 -12.49 -21.97 8.35
N THR A 38 -11.70 -23.02 8.40
CA THR A 38 -10.50 -23.20 7.56
C THR A 38 -10.90 -24.03 6.35
N LEU A 39 -10.67 -23.49 5.16
CA LEU A 39 -10.95 -24.18 3.89
C LEU A 39 -9.68 -24.84 3.36
N VAL A 40 -9.83 -26.06 2.83
CA VAL A 40 -8.79 -26.73 2.03
C VAL A 40 -9.14 -26.50 0.56
N THR A 41 -8.18 -25.97 -0.19
CA THR A 41 -8.40 -25.55 -1.58
C THR A 41 -7.32 -26.09 -2.51
N SER A 42 -7.56 -26.06 -3.82
CA SER A 42 -6.47 -26.16 -4.81
C SER A 42 -5.53 -24.97 -4.70
N ALA A 43 -4.32 -25.08 -5.26
CA ALA A 43 -3.33 -24.00 -5.20
C ALA A 43 -3.90 -22.65 -5.69
N LEU A 44 -3.60 -21.60 -4.92
CA LEU A 44 -3.93 -20.22 -5.25
C LEU A 44 -2.71 -19.56 -5.89
N LEU A 45 -2.95 -18.68 -6.86
CA LEU A 45 -1.91 -17.84 -7.43
C LEU A 45 -1.75 -16.58 -6.57
N THR A 46 -0.51 -16.09 -6.45
CA THR A 46 -0.21 -14.82 -5.81
C THR A 46 -0.65 -13.64 -6.69
N ASP A 47 -1.01 -12.53 -6.05
CA ASP A 47 -1.44 -11.27 -6.65
C ASP A 47 -2.68 -11.40 -7.56
N VAL A 48 -3.45 -12.48 -7.39
CA VAL A 48 -4.74 -12.70 -8.04
C VAL A 48 -5.86 -12.51 -7.02
N PRO A 49 -6.81 -11.58 -7.26
CA PRO A 49 -7.98 -11.47 -6.41
C PRO A 49 -8.94 -12.64 -6.67
N TYR A 50 -9.33 -13.30 -5.60
CA TYR A 50 -10.35 -14.33 -5.57
C TYR A 50 -11.59 -13.85 -4.82
N THR A 51 -12.75 -14.41 -5.17
CA THR A 51 -14.01 -14.17 -4.47
C THR A 51 -14.47 -15.47 -3.84
N LEU A 52 -14.53 -15.50 -2.51
CA LEU A 52 -15.20 -16.55 -1.77
C LEU A 52 -16.70 -16.26 -1.78
N THR A 53 -17.51 -17.24 -2.17
CA THR A 53 -18.97 -17.24 -2.05
C THR A 53 -19.38 -18.25 -1.00
N VAL A 54 -20.22 -17.84 -0.06
CA VAL A 54 -20.73 -18.66 1.04
C VAL A 54 -22.25 -18.75 0.96
N ASN A 55 -22.77 -19.97 1.04
CA ASN A 55 -24.20 -20.28 1.06
C ASN A 55 -24.51 -21.25 2.21
N HIS A 56 -25.76 -21.30 2.68
CA HIS A 56 -26.27 -22.36 3.58
C HIS A 56 -25.62 -22.54 4.96
N VAL A 57 -24.63 -21.72 5.33
CA VAL A 57 -24.05 -21.71 6.67
C VAL A 57 -25.02 -21.05 7.65
N ARG A 58 -25.26 -21.68 8.80
CA ARG A 58 -26.20 -21.24 9.83
C ARG A 58 -25.50 -20.91 11.14
N ASP A 59 -25.99 -19.88 11.83
CA ASP A 59 -25.59 -19.61 13.21
C ASP A 59 -26.25 -20.59 14.20
N THR A 60 -25.82 -20.55 15.46
CA THR A 60 -26.37 -21.41 16.53
C THR A 60 -27.57 -20.80 17.28
N ASP A 61 -28.19 -19.73 16.76
CA ASP A 61 -29.35 -19.12 17.42
C ASP A 61 -30.57 -20.04 17.33
N VAL A 62 -31.61 -19.77 18.14
CA VAL A 62 -32.87 -20.52 18.12
C VAL A 62 -34.03 -19.56 17.84
N PRO A 63 -34.62 -19.57 16.62
CA PRO A 63 -34.26 -20.40 15.46
C PRO A 63 -32.93 -19.97 14.79
N PRO A 64 -32.22 -20.90 14.09
CA PRO A 64 -30.98 -20.58 13.40
C PRO A 64 -31.17 -19.56 12.27
N ASN A 65 -30.25 -18.62 12.14
CA ASN A 65 -30.18 -17.71 11.01
C ASN A 65 -29.18 -18.23 9.97
N GLU A 66 -29.62 -18.37 8.73
CA GLU A 66 -28.75 -18.70 7.60
C GLU A 66 -28.10 -17.45 7.03
N VAL A 67 -26.84 -17.56 6.59
CA VAL A 67 -26.17 -16.52 5.81
C VAL A 67 -27.01 -16.20 4.57
N LEU A 68 -27.03 -14.94 4.15
CA LEU A 68 -27.74 -14.56 2.93
C LEU A 68 -27.17 -15.32 1.73
N PRO A 69 -28.02 -15.74 0.77
CA PRO A 69 -27.55 -16.38 -0.45
C PRO A 69 -26.49 -15.53 -1.17
N ASP A 70 -25.49 -16.20 -1.72
CA ASP A 70 -24.37 -15.63 -2.47
C ASP A 70 -23.61 -14.54 -1.70
N THR A 71 -23.43 -14.72 -0.39
CA THR A 71 -22.60 -13.83 0.41
C THR A 71 -21.14 -13.95 -0.03
N GLN A 72 -20.54 -12.83 -0.41
CA GLN A 72 -19.20 -12.80 -1.02
C GLN A 72 -18.17 -12.01 -0.23
N ALA A 73 -16.92 -12.44 -0.29
CA ALA A 73 -15.75 -11.72 0.21
C ALA A 73 -14.57 -11.86 -0.76
N GLU A 74 -13.85 -10.76 -0.99
CA GLU A 74 -12.63 -10.76 -1.80
C GLU A 74 -11.40 -11.10 -0.93
N PHE A 75 -10.51 -11.96 -1.44
CA PHE A 75 -9.26 -12.33 -0.78
C PHE A 75 -8.18 -12.70 -1.82
N GLY A 76 -6.96 -12.97 -1.36
CA GLY A 76 -5.91 -13.56 -2.19
C GLY A 76 -4.58 -13.64 -1.44
N CYS A 77 -3.62 -14.31 -2.06
CA CYS A 77 -2.25 -14.42 -1.56
C CYS A 77 -1.42 -13.30 -2.17
N PHE A 78 -0.53 -12.67 -1.40
CA PHE A 78 0.33 -11.60 -1.90
C PHE A 78 1.75 -12.13 -2.06
N SER A 79 2.38 -11.86 -3.21
CA SER A 79 3.78 -12.23 -3.43
C SER A 79 4.77 -11.38 -2.61
N GLY A 80 4.26 -10.33 -1.95
CA GLY A 80 5.05 -9.25 -1.36
C GLY A 80 5.64 -8.30 -2.41
N GLN A 81 5.28 -8.43 -3.69
CA GLN A 81 5.63 -7.47 -4.72
C GLN A 81 4.59 -6.35 -4.80
N ARG A 82 5.07 -5.14 -5.06
CA ARG A 82 4.21 -3.98 -5.32
C ARG A 82 3.63 -4.04 -6.73
N VAL A 83 2.45 -3.46 -6.88
CA VAL A 83 1.83 -3.27 -8.18
C VAL A 83 2.68 -2.32 -9.03
N ALA A 84 3.11 -2.76 -10.21
CA ALA A 84 3.84 -1.92 -11.16
C ALA A 84 2.92 -1.31 -12.24
N ALA A 85 1.73 -1.88 -12.44
CA ALA A 85 0.80 -1.43 -13.47
C ALA A 85 0.40 0.03 -13.25
N GLY A 86 0.58 0.85 -14.29
CA GLY A 86 0.24 2.27 -14.25
C GLY A 86 1.18 3.15 -13.40
N LEU A 87 2.22 2.60 -12.75
CA LEU A 87 3.21 3.36 -11.99
C LEU A 87 3.88 4.42 -12.87
N GLN A 88 4.04 5.64 -12.36
CA GLN A 88 4.66 6.76 -13.09
C GLN A 88 5.84 7.36 -12.35
N LEU A 89 5.79 7.37 -11.02
CA LEU A 89 6.82 7.89 -10.13
C LEU A 89 6.90 7.01 -8.88
N LEU A 90 8.11 6.71 -8.43
CA LEU A 90 8.38 5.99 -7.19
C LEU A 90 9.60 6.60 -6.52
N TYR A 91 9.44 6.96 -5.26
CA TYR A 91 10.50 7.44 -4.37
C TYR A 91 10.52 6.53 -3.15
N ASP A 92 11.57 5.74 -3.01
CA ASP A 92 11.80 4.78 -1.91
C ASP A 92 12.69 5.36 -0.79
N PHE A 93 13.36 6.50 -1.04
CA PHE A 93 14.19 7.21 -0.06
C PHE A 93 15.42 6.42 0.43
N GLU A 94 15.92 5.51 -0.39
CA GLU A 94 17.11 4.68 -0.10
C GLU A 94 18.44 5.41 -0.33
N GLU A 95 18.44 6.67 -0.78
CA GLU A 95 19.70 7.37 -1.07
C GLU A 95 20.57 7.60 0.17
N GLY A 96 19.94 7.74 1.35
CA GLY A 96 20.61 7.91 2.65
C GLY A 96 21.45 9.19 2.82
N ALA A 97 21.69 9.96 1.76
CA ALA A 97 22.49 11.18 1.79
C ALA A 97 22.25 12.11 0.58
N GLY A 98 22.72 13.35 0.71
CA GLY A 98 22.70 14.34 -0.37
C GLY A 98 21.38 15.10 -0.47
N THR A 99 21.13 15.69 -1.63
CA THR A 99 20.02 16.63 -1.85
C THR A 99 19.00 16.15 -2.87
N LEU A 100 19.17 14.95 -3.41
CA LEU A 100 18.29 14.38 -4.42
C LEU A 100 17.49 13.23 -3.83
N VAL A 101 16.21 13.19 -4.17
CA VAL A 101 15.35 12.01 -4.04
C VAL A 101 15.08 11.52 -5.46
N ARG A 102 15.48 10.30 -5.78
CA ARG A 102 15.50 9.76 -7.13
C ARG A 102 14.18 9.07 -7.43
N ASP A 103 13.73 9.28 -8.66
CA ASP A 103 12.62 8.51 -9.19
C ASP A 103 13.14 7.14 -9.66
N VAL A 104 12.81 6.11 -8.90
CA VAL A 104 13.22 4.72 -9.14
C VAL A 104 12.12 3.90 -9.83
N SER A 105 11.08 4.55 -10.37
CA SER A 105 9.95 3.86 -11.02
C SER A 105 10.32 3.05 -12.27
N GLY A 106 11.50 3.27 -12.84
CA GLY A 106 11.90 2.71 -14.14
C GLY A 106 11.18 3.34 -15.34
N VAL A 107 10.39 4.41 -15.14
CA VAL A 107 9.66 5.09 -16.21
C VAL A 107 10.45 6.30 -16.72
N ASP A 108 10.88 6.25 -17.98
CA ASP A 108 11.66 7.32 -18.58
C ASP A 108 10.82 8.55 -18.98
N ALA A 109 11.36 9.78 -18.87
CA ALA A 109 12.59 10.11 -18.15
C ALA A 109 12.34 10.15 -16.63
N ALA A 110 13.33 9.73 -15.86
CA ALA A 110 13.30 9.82 -14.39
C ALA A 110 13.04 11.28 -13.93
N TYR A 111 12.10 11.44 -13.00
CA TYR A 111 11.71 12.74 -12.46
C TYR A 111 12.21 12.89 -11.03
N ASN A 112 13.50 13.19 -10.86
CA ASN A 112 14.09 13.34 -9.54
C ASN A 112 13.59 14.62 -8.84
N LEU A 113 13.46 14.55 -7.51
CA LEU A 113 13.15 15.68 -6.65
C LEU A 113 14.43 16.22 -6.01
N THR A 114 14.41 17.50 -5.65
CA THR A 114 15.49 18.17 -4.91
C THR A 114 14.97 18.67 -3.57
N ILE A 115 15.72 18.38 -2.52
CA ILE A 115 15.55 18.94 -1.17
C ILE A 115 16.04 20.39 -1.21
N ARG A 116 15.11 21.36 -1.23
CA ARG A 116 15.49 22.77 -1.46
C ARG A 116 16.29 23.40 -0.32
N THR A 117 16.07 22.93 0.91
CA THR A 117 16.80 23.37 2.09
C THR A 117 17.32 22.13 2.81
N PRO A 118 18.52 21.61 2.47
CA PRO A 118 19.02 20.35 3.01
C PRO A 118 19.09 20.30 4.53
N SER A 119 19.36 21.43 5.21
CA SER A 119 19.40 21.50 6.67
C SER A 119 18.04 21.31 7.35
N ALA A 120 16.93 21.35 6.60
CA ALA A 120 15.57 21.15 7.09
C ALA A 120 15.08 19.70 6.92
N ALA A 121 15.92 18.83 6.36
CA ALA A 121 15.63 17.41 6.21
C ALA A 121 16.79 16.55 6.74
N GLN A 122 16.47 15.36 7.21
CA GLN A 122 17.41 14.38 7.71
C GLN A 122 17.10 13.03 7.07
N TRP A 123 18.10 12.43 6.44
CA TRP A 123 18.01 11.04 5.98
C TRP A 123 17.98 10.10 7.17
N THR A 124 17.09 9.13 7.13
CA THR A 124 16.99 8.00 8.06
C THR A 124 17.31 6.70 7.31
N SER A 125 17.41 5.58 8.01
CA SER A 125 17.51 4.27 7.34
C SER A 125 16.19 3.98 6.67
N GLY A 126 16.13 4.02 5.33
CA GLY A 126 14.90 3.83 4.53
C GLY A 126 13.95 5.03 4.55
N GLY A 127 14.44 6.26 4.61
CA GLY A 127 13.53 7.40 4.72
C GLY A 127 14.15 8.80 4.71
N LEU A 128 13.25 9.79 4.62
CA LEU A 128 13.56 11.21 4.68
C LEU A 128 12.63 11.92 5.68
N ARG A 129 13.20 12.34 6.81
CA ARG A 129 12.50 13.10 7.86
C ARG A 129 12.62 14.60 7.63
N LEU A 130 11.48 15.28 7.62
CA LEU A 130 11.41 16.74 7.57
C LEU A 130 11.37 17.29 9.00
N VAL A 131 12.48 17.87 9.43
CA VAL A 131 12.65 18.41 10.79
C VAL A 131 12.26 19.89 10.88
N GLU A 132 12.25 20.59 9.75
CA GLU A 132 11.77 21.96 9.59
C GLU A 132 10.98 22.07 8.27
N PRO A 133 10.11 23.08 8.09
CA PRO A 133 9.38 23.28 6.85
C PRO A 133 10.29 23.32 5.61
N VAL A 134 10.12 22.37 4.70
CA VAL A 134 10.90 22.29 3.46
C VAL A 134 10.06 21.75 2.31
N LEU A 135 10.33 22.27 1.13
CA LEU A 135 9.79 21.75 -0.12
C LEU A 135 10.82 20.81 -0.76
N VAL A 136 10.45 19.54 -0.91
CA VAL A 136 11.17 18.57 -1.74
C VAL A 136 10.44 18.49 -3.07
N SER A 137 11.07 18.86 -4.19
CA SER A 137 10.31 19.06 -5.44
C SER A 137 11.10 18.85 -6.72
N GLY A 138 10.40 18.51 -7.79
CA GLY A 138 10.97 18.48 -9.13
C GLY A 138 11.34 19.87 -9.63
N SER A 139 12.34 19.94 -10.50
CA SER A 139 12.79 21.19 -11.13
C SER A 139 11.93 21.57 -12.34
N LEU A 140 11.42 20.57 -13.07
CA LEU A 140 10.62 20.70 -14.29
C LEU A 140 9.17 20.31 -14.07
N PRO A 141 8.22 20.68 -14.94
CA PRO A 141 6.85 20.18 -14.84
C PRO A 141 6.75 18.66 -15.02
N ALA A 142 5.83 18.02 -14.28
CA ALA A 142 5.66 16.57 -14.24
C ALA A 142 4.83 16.03 -15.42
N ASN A 143 5.27 16.34 -16.64
CA ASN A 143 4.50 16.07 -17.86
C ASN A 143 4.19 14.59 -18.08
N LYS A 144 5.10 13.66 -17.69
CA LYS A 144 4.85 12.22 -17.84
C LYS A 144 3.64 11.76 -17.02
N LEU A 145 3.59 12.15 -15.75
CA LEU A 145 2.46 11.86 -14.85
C LEU A 145 1.18 12.51 -15.36
N VAL A 146 1.24 13.81 -15.72
CA VAL A 146 0.08 14.56 -16.20
C VAL A 146 -0.49 13.93 -17.47
N GLY A 147 0.37 13.60 -18.44
CA GLY A 147 -0.04 12.97 -19.69
C GLY A 147 -0.68 11.59 -19.48
N ALA A 148 -0.08 10.77 -18.61
CA ALA A 148 -0.60 9.44 -18.29
C ALA A 148 -1.97 9.51 -17.59
N CYS A 149 -2.13 10.38 -16.60
CA CYS A 149 -3.41 10.60 -15.93
C CYS A 149 -4.47 11.18 -16.88
N LEU A 150 -4.12 12.13 -17.76
CA LEU A 150 -5.03 12.66 -18.77
C LEU A 150 -5.54 11.55 -19.71
N ALA A 151 -4.69 10.60 -20.06
CA ALA A 151 -5.03 9.49 -20.96
C ALA A 151 -5.93 8.45 -20.31
N SER A 152 -5.68 8.09 -19.05
CA SER A 152 -6.48 7.08 -18.33
C SER A 152 -7.73 7.67 -17.67
N GLY A 153 -7.69 8.96 -17.32
CA GLY A 153 -8.63 9.56 -16.39
C GLY A 153 -8.41 9.10 -14.95
N GLU A 154 -7.37 8.33 -14.65
CA GLU A 154 -7.21 7.72 -13.33
C GLU A 154 -5.99 8.24 -12.58
N LEU A 155 -6.02 8.11 -11.26
CA LEU A 155 -4.93 8.51 -10.39
C LEU A 155 -4.91 7.64 -9.13
N THR A 156 -3.71 7.23 -8.73
CA THR A 156 -3.43 6.82 -7.34
C THR A 156 -2.26 7.63 -6.79
N VAL A 157 -2.43 8.16 -5.58
CA VAL A 157 -1.39 8.78 -4.76
C VAL A 157 -1.17 7.90 -3.55
N GLU A 158 -0.02 7.27 -3.45
CA GLU A 158 0.36 6.38 -2.35
C GLU A 158 1.52 6.99 -1.57
N ALA A 159 1.44 6.94 -0.25
CA ALA A 159 2.51 7.37 0.63
C ALA A 159 2.60 6.48 1.89
N TRP A 160 3.80 6.01 2.21
CA TRP A 160 4.15 5.49 3.52
C TRP A 160 4.82 6.61 4.32
N ILE A 161 4.21 6.99 5.45
CA ILE A 161 4.58 8.18 6.22
C ILE A 161 4.52 7.96 7.72
N ILE A 162 5.33 8.71 8.45
CA ILE A 162 5.23 8.87 9.91
C ILE A 162 4.99 10.36 10.18
N PRO A 163 3.74 10.80 10.45
CA PRO A 163 3.47 12.19 10.80
C PRO A 163 4.23 12.61 12.07
N ALA A 164 4.82 13.81 12.07
CA ALA A 164 5.49 14.35 13.27
C ALA A 164 4.51 14.62 14.42
N ALA A 165 3.23 14.84 14.09
CA ALA A 165 2.13 14.94 15.03
C ALA A 165 0.84 14.41 14.38
N ALA A 166 -0.04 13.83 15.19
CA ALA A 166 -1.37 13.41 14.75
C ALA A 166 -2.20 14.60 14.22
N SER A 167 -2.08 15.78 14.85
CA SER A 167 -2.75 17.00 14.43
C SER A 167 -1.76 17.97 13.78
N GLN A 168 -2.01 18.35 12.53
CA GLN A 168 -1.23 19.36 11.80
C GLN A 168 -2.16 20.42 11.21
N THR A 169 -1.65 21.64 11.02
CA THR A 169 -2.43 22.73 10.42
C THR A 169 -2.62 22.46 8.94
N GLY A 170 -3.88 22.49 8.49
CA GLY A 170 -4.28 21.80 7.28
C GLY A 170 -4.63 22.65 6.04
N PRO A 171 -4.67 21.99 4.87
CA PRO A 171 -4.10 20.66 4.63
C PRO A 171 -2.58 20.78 4.51
N ALA A 172 -1.84 20.28 5.49
CA ALA A 172 -0.40 20.16 5.45
C ALA A 172 -0.04 19.27 4.25
N ARG A 173 0.83 19.74 3.36
CA ARG A 173 1.07 19.07 2.07
C ARG A 173 1.99 17.87 2.23
N ILE A 174 1.42 16.66 2.20
CA ILE A 174 2.19 15.41 2.16
C ILE A 174 2.73 15.23 0.74
N VAL A 175 1.83 15.11 -0.25
CA VAL A 175 2.16 15.02 -1.69
C VAL A 175 1.27 15.96 -2.48
N THR A 176 1.85 16.76 -3.38
CA THR A 176 1.10 17.69 -4.22
C THR A 176 1.63 17.74 -5.65
N LEU A 177 0.73 17.95 -6.61
CA LEU A 177 1.05 18.40 -7.96
C LEU A 177 0.37 19.76 -8.17
N SER A 178 1.11 20.83 -7.95
CA SER A 178 0.54 22.18 -7.90
C SER A 178 1.48 23.27 -8.42
N GLY A 179 0.93 24.47 -8.57
CA GLY A 179 1.68 25.67 -8.94
C GLY A 179 1.64 26.76 -7.89
N SER A 180 0.65 26.73 -6.98
CA SER A 180 0.49 27.68 -5.89
C SER A 180 -0.31 27.09 -4.73
N SER A 181 -0.40 27.80 -3.61
CA SER A 181 -1.24 27.44 -2.47
C SER A 181 -2.74 27.31 -2.75
N THR A 182 -3.19 27.84 -3.90
CA THR A 182 -4.60 27.90 -4.30
C THR A 182 -4.89 27.25 -5.66
N ALA A 183 -3.90 26.65 -6.31
CA ALA A 183 -4.07 26.06 -7.63
C ALA A 183 -3.25 24.76 -7.79
N ARG A 184 -3.96 23.66 -8.05
CA ARG A 184 -3.41 22.30 -8.05
C ARG A 184 -4.08 21.40 -9.09
N ASN A 185 -3.39 20.34 -9.47
CA ASN A 185 -4.03 19.18 -10.09
C ASN A 185 -4.49 18.23 -8.98
N PHE A 186 -3.65 17.94 -7.99
CA PHE A 186 -4.07 17.21 -6.79
C PHE A 186 -3.22 17.55 -5.56
N THR A 187 -3.73 17.19 -4.38
CA THR A 187 -3.00 17.17 -3.11
C THR A 187 -3.52 16.05 -2.23
N LEU A 188 -2.63 15.23 -1.67
CA LEU A 188 -2.85 14.51 -0.41
C LEU A 188 -2.27 15.37 0.72
N GLY A 189 -3.08 15.66 1.74
CA GLY A 189 -2.63 16.42 2.90
C GLY A 189 -3.25 15.98 4.21
N GLN A 190 -2.76 16.55 5.31
CA GLN A 190 -3.21 16.27 6.68
C GLN A 190 -3.82 17.53 7.31
N GLY A 191 -4.94 17.36 8.01
CA GLY A 191 -5.70 18.42 8.65
C GLY A 191 -6.65 19.16 7.69
N PRO A 192 -7.70 19.80 8.22
CA PRO A 192 -8.67 20.56 7.44
C PRO A 192 -8.11 21.93 7.01
N SER A 193 -8.72 22.52 5.97
CA SER A 193 -8.41 23.90 5.56
C SER A 193 -8.44 24.89 6.71
N GLY A 194 -7.31 25.55 6.99
CA GLY A 194 -7.25 26.71 7.88
C GLY A 194 -7.28 26.39 9.37
N GLY A 195 -7.11 25.13 9.78
CA GLY A 195 -7.04 24.75 11.18
C GLY A 195 -6.25 23.47 11.43
N PRO A 196 -5.87 23.20 12.69
CA PRO A 196 -5.26 21.92 13.06
C PRO A 196 -6.26 20.79 12.93
N GLY A 197 -5.80 19.61 12.52
CA GLY A 197 -6.59 18.39 12.55
C GLY A 197 -5.81 17.15 12.16
N ASP A 198 -6.44 16.02 12.41
CA ASP A 198 -5.91 14.66 12.32
C ASP A 198 -6.69 13.81 11.30
N ALA A 199 -7.32 14.47 10.33
CA ALA A 199 -7.90 13.84 9.15
C ALA A 199 -6.92 13.92 7.97
N TYR A 200 -6.97 12.96 7.06
CA TYR A 200 -6.36 13.10 5.74
C TYR A 200 -7.37 13.71 4.76
N GLU A 201 -6.90 14.56 3.86
CA GLU A 201 -7.69 15.24 2.85
C GLU A 201 -7.07 15.06 1.46
N PHE A 202 -7.89 14.62 0.51
CA PHE A 202 -7.54 14.49 -0.90
C PHE A 202 -8.30 15.52 -1.74
N ARG A 203 -7.54 16.44 -2.33
CA ARG A 203 -8.04 17.40 -3.31
C ARG A 203 -7.68 16.96 -4.70
N LEU A 204 -8.63 17.05 -5.61
CA LEU A 204 -8.46 16.65 -6.99
C LEU A 204 -9.17 17.62 -7.92
N ARG A 205 -8.43 18.22 -8.84
CA ARG A 205 -8.97 19.05 -9.90
C ARG A 205 -9.54 18.16 -11.00
N ALA A 206 -10.74 18.48 -11.44
CA ALA A 206 -11.43 17.88 -12.58
C ALA A 206 -12.39 18.93 -13.15
N THR A 207 -13.04 18.65 -14.28
CA THR A 207 -14.02 19.58 -14.88
C THR A 207 -15.19 19.93 -13.95
N THR A 208 -15.47 19.12 -12.93
CA THR A 208 -16.53 19.38 -11.94
C THR A 208 -16.03 19.97 -10.61
N THR A 209 -14.72 20.20 -10.45
CA THR A 209 -14.15 20.79 -9.22
C THR A 209 -13.45 22.12 -9.52
N THR A 210 -13.20 22.91 -8.49
CA THR A 210 -12.49 24.19 -8.65
C THR A 210 -11.04 23.96 -9.11
N GLY A 211 -10.38 25.03 -9.57
CA GLY A 211 -8.93 24.99 -9.85
C GLY A 211 -8.05 24.64 -8.64
N ASN A 212 -8.64 24.64 -7.43
CA ASN A 212 -8.01 24.22 -6.19
C ASN A 212 -8.38 22.79 -5.77
N GLY A 213 -9.06 22.02 -6.61
CA GLY A 213 -9.46 20.64 -6.36
C GLY A 213 -10.53 20.47 -5.27
N LEU A 214 -11.45 21.43 -5.16
CA LEU A 214 -12.57 21.39 -4.21
C LEU A 214 -13.92 21.12 -4.91
N PRO A 215 -14.86 20.38 -4.29
CA PRO A 215 -14.79 19.79 -2.94
C PRO A 215 -13.77 18.65 -2.81
N ALA A 216 -13.24 18.46 -1.60
CA ALA A 216 -12.26 17.43 -1.27
C ALA A 216 -12.93 16.15 -0.78
N THR A 217 -12.25 15.01 -0.91
CA THR A 217 -12.56 13.79 -0.15
C THR A 217 -11.73 13.84 1.14
N ALA A 218 -12.31 13.54 2.30
CA ALA A 218 -11.60 13.58 3.57
C ALA A 218 -11.99 12.42 4.47
N THR A 219 -11.05 11.97 5.29
CA THR A 219 -11.32 10.99 6.35
C THR A 219 -12.06 11.65 7.52
N PRO A 220 -12.70 10.86 8.40
CA PRO A 220 -13.07 11.35 9.73
C PRO A 220 -11.84 11.87 10.49
N ALA A 221 -12.11 12.65 11.54
CA ALA A 221 -11.10 13.03 12.53
C ALA A 221 -10.59 11.80 13.30
N GLY A 222 -9.38 11.87 13.83
CA GLY A 222 -8.72 10.82 14.61
C GLY A 222 -8.01 9.74 13.80
N VAL A 223 -7.83 9.93 12.49
CA VAL A 223 -7.29 8.90 11.58
C VAL A 223 -5.77 8.99 11.44
N ALA A 224 -5.23 10.20 11.39
CA ALA A 224 -3.78 10.42 11.38
C ALA A 224 -3.20 10.18 12.78
N THR A 225 -2.13 9.39 12.84
CA THR A 225 -1.40 9.06 14.08
C THR A 225 0.08 9.44 13.93
N THR A 226 0.91 9.14 14.91
CA THR A 226 2.37 9.28 14.83
C THR A 226 3.08 7.95 14.57
N GLY A 227 2.34 6.88 14.26
CA GLY A 227 2.91 5.62 13.80
C GLY A 227 3.21 5.66 12.31
N LEU A 228 3.91 4.64 11.81
CA LEU A 228 4.01 4.40 10.38
C LEU A 228 2.61 4.09 9.82
N GLN A 229 2.21 4.82 8.78
CA GLN A 229 0.91 4.64 8.12
C GLN A 229 1.07 4.57 6.61
N HIS A 230 0.30 3.68 6.00
CA HIS A 230 0.13 3.58 4.55
C HIS A 230 -1.11 4.34 4.12
N VAL A 231 -0.94 5.50 3.50
CA VAL A 231 -2.05 6.36 3.06
C VAL A 231 -2.15 6.34 1.54
N VAL A 232 -3.30 5.91 1.02
CA VAL A 232 -3.54 5.81 -0.42
C VAL A 232 -4.79 6.56 -0.82
N CYS A 233 -4.70 7.43 -1.81
CA CYS A 233 -5.84 8.10 -2.42
C CYS A 233 -5.99 7.64 -3.86
N THR A 234 -7.18 7.18 -4.24
CA THR A 234 -7.47 6.72 -5.60
C THR A 234 -8.56 7.58 -6.24
N ARG A 235 -8.55 7.66 -7.57
CA ARG A 235 -9.65 8.14 -8.41
C ARG A 235 -9.81 7.25 -9.64
N THR A 236 -10.96 6.59 -9.78
CA THR A 236 -11.31 5.76 -10.95
C THR A 236 -11.74 6.60 -12.14
N ALA A 237 -11.70 6.04 -13.36
CA ALA A 237 -12.10 6.73 -14.59
C ALA A 237 -13.53 7.33 -14.53
N LEU A 238 -14.43 6.73 -13.75
CA LEU A 238 -15.81 7.19 -13.55
C LEU A 238 -15.96 8.26 -12.47
N GLY A 239 -14.90 8.57 -11.73
CA GLY A 239 -14.87 9.65 -10.74
C GLY A 239 -15.00 9.23 -9.30
N GLU A 240 -15.08 7.94 -9.00
CA GLU A 240 -15.09 7.49 -7.60
C GLU A 240 -13.73 7.74 -6.95
N THR A 241 -13.72 8.42 -5.81
CA THR A 241 -12.52 8.64 -5.00
C THR A 241 -12.57 7.82 -3.72
N ARG A 242 -11.42 7.30 -3.28
CA ARG A 242 -11.28 6.62 -1.98
C ARG A 242 -10.00 7.02 -1.30
N ILE A 243 -10.03 7.08 0.03
CA ILE A 243 -8.86 7.19 0.89
C ILE A 243 -8.75 5.89 1.70
N TYR A 244 -7.59 5.27 1.65
CA TYR A 244 -7.23 4.09 2.43
C TYR A 244 -6.17 4.45 3.45
N VAL A 245 -6.23 3.81 4.61
CA VAL A 245 -5.19 3.84 5.64
C VAL A 245 -4.91 2.39 6.03
N ASP A 246 -3.65 1.99 5.97
CA ASP A 246 -3.16 0.66 6.34
C ASP A 246 -3.90 -0.47 5.59
N GLY A 247 -4.08 -0.28 4.28
CA GLY A 247 -4.80 -1.22 3.41
C GLY A 247 -6.33 -1.17 3.51
N VAL A 248 -6.91 -0.40 4.44
CA VAL A 248 -8.35 -0.37 4.72
C VAL A 248 -9.00 0.90 4.16
N PRO A 249 -10.12 0.84 3.43
CA PRO A 249 -10.84 2.04 2.99
C PRO A 249 -11.45 2.78 4.19
N VAL A 250 -11.11 4.05 4.36
CA VAL A 250 -11.56 4.91 5.47
C VAL A 250 -12.53 6.00 5.00
N ALA A 251 -12.41 6.45 3.75
CA ALA A 251 -13.32 7.43 3.18
C ALA A 251 -13.57 7.17 1.69
N SER A 252 -14.74 7.59 1.23
CA SER A 252 -15.12 7.58 -0.18
C SER A 252 -15.73 8.92 -0.58
N GLY A 253 -15.60 9.29 -1.84
CA GLY A 253 -16.19 10.48 -2.42
C GLY A 253 -16.42 10.31 -3.92
N PHE A 254 -16.81 11.41 -4.57
CA PHE A 254 -17.02 11.42 -6.01
C PHE A 254 -16.51 12.74 -6.62
N VAL A 255 -15.55 12.62 -7.53
CA VAL A 255 -15.00 13.67 -8.37
C VAL A 255 -15.23 13.30 -9.83
N GLY A 256 -16.41 13.68 -10.31
CA GLY A 256 -16.86 13.42 -11.69
C GLY A 256 -16.07 14.21 -12.74
N GLY A 257 -16.49 14.05 -13.99
CA GLY A 257 -15.83 14.70 -15.13
C GLY A 257 -14.48 14.07 -15.47
N ASP A 258 -13.61 14.88 -16.09
CA ASP A 258 -12.30 14.45 -16.57
C ASP A 258 -11.19 15.42 -16.14
N PHE A 259 -9.95 15.08 -16.49
CA PHE A 259 -8.76 15.86 -16.16
C PHE A 259 -8.39 16.92 -17.21
N SER A 260 -9.23 17.23 -18.21
CA SER A 260 -8.91 18.19 -19.29
C SER A 260 -8.57 19.61 -18.78
N THR A 261 -8.93 19.95 -17.54
CA THR A 261 -8.57 21.21 -16.89
C THR A 261 -7.21 21.18 -16.18
N TRP A 262 -6.54 20.03 -16.11
CA TRP A 262 -5.19 19.92 -15.56
C TRP A 262 -4.23 20.75 -16.38
N THR A 263 -3.32 21.43 -15.67
CA THR A 263 -2.20 22.10 -16.32
C THR A 263 -0.98 21.19 -16.33
N THR A 264 -0.24 21.28 -17.43
CA THR A 264 1.06 20.62 -17.63
C THR A 264 2.21 21.41 -17.02
N SER A 265 1.98 22.62 -16.48
CA SER A 265 3.04 23.46 -15.90
C SER A 265 3.34 23.17 -14.43
N TYR A 266 2.55 22.31 -13.78
CA TYR A 266 2.71 22.00 -12.36
C TYR A 266 3.80 20.97 -12.10
N ARG A 267 4.36 21.02 -10.89
CA ARG A 267 5.49 20.19 -10.44
C ARG A 267 5.06 19.35 -9.25
N VAL A 268 5.67 18.18 -9.10
CA VAL A 268 5.47 17.37 -7.89
C VAL A 268 6.26 18.02 -6.75
N GLY A 269 5.62 18.10 -5.59
CA GLY A 269 6.21 18.55 -4.33
C GLY A 269 5.80 17.65 -3.16
N LEU A 270 6.72 17.47 -2.22
CA LEU A 270 6.51 16.77 -0.95
C LEU A 270 6.81 17.73 0.21
N GLY A 271 6.11 17.55 1.33
CA GLY A 271 6.31 18.29 2.59
C GLY A 271 5.86 19.76 2.59
N SER A 272 5.65 20.35 1.42
CA SER A 272 5.18 21.74 1.28
C SER A 272 4.61 22.01 -0.12
N GLU A 273 4.37 23.28 -0.44
CA GLU A 273 3.86 23.76 -1.73
C GLU A 273 4.74 24.86 -2.34
N PHE A 274 4.43 25.25 -3.58
CA PHE A 274 5.12 26.31 -4.31
C PHE A 274 4.51 27.71 -4.08
N PRO A 275 5.33 28.77 -3.93
CA PRO A 275 6.71 28.75 -3.44
C PRO A 275 6.78 28.44 -1.92
N SER A 276 5.65 28.60 -1.23
CA SER A 276 5.40 28.23 0.15
C SER A 276 3.94 27.77 0.28
N GLY A 277 3.66 26.92 1.26
CA GLY A 277 2.31 26.45 1.58
C GLY A 277 2.23 26.03 3.04
N THR A 278 1.13 25.39 3.41
CA THR A 278 0.99 24.80 4.73
C THR A 278 1.92 23.58 4.81
N PRO A 279 3.04 23.66 5.56
CA PRO A 279 4.03 22.60 5.56
C PRO A 279 3.50 21.36 6.28
N TRP A 280 3.94 20.20 5.84
CA TRP A 280 3.79 18.94 6.55
C TRP A 280 5.14 18.55 7.14
N LEU A 281 5.13 18.22 8.42
CA LEU A 281 6.28 17.65 9.11
C LEU A 281 6.04 16.18 9.39
N GLY A 282 7.10 15.39 9.25
CA GLY A 282 7.07 13.94 9.40
C GLY A 282 8.16 13.28 8.56
N GLU A 283 8.08 11.98 8.45
CA GLU A 283 9.03 11.16 7.71
C GLU A 283 8.33 10.48 6.54
N PHE A 284 8.95 10.56 5.36
CA PHE A 284 8.56 9.75 4.21
C PHE A 284 9.38 8.47 4.21
N ARG A 285 8.69 7.35 3.98
CA ARG A 285 9.30 6.04 3.72
C ARG A 285 9.13 5.62 2.27
N LEU A 286 7.99 5.96 1.65
CA LEU A 286 7.75 5.70 0.25
C LEU A 286 6.71 6.66 -0.30
N VAL A 287 6.87 7.10 -1.54
CA VAL A 287 5.84 7.81 -2.30
C VAL A 287 5.75 7.24 -3.71
N ALA A 288 4.56 6.79 -4.10
CA ALA A 288 4.29 6.28 -5.43
C ALA A 288 3.10 6.98 -6.07
N LEU A 289 3.21 7.29 -7.37
CA LEU A 289 2.15 7.93 -8.15
C LEU A 289 1.82 7.08 -9.37
N TYR A 290 0.55 6.73 -9.51
CA TYR A 290 0.06 5.88 -10.58
C TYR A 290 -0.94 6.63 -11.45
N SER A 291 -0.94 6.30 -12.74
CA SER A 291 -1.94 6.69 -13.73
C SER A 291 -3.10 5.69 -13.81
N THR A 292 -3.24 4.80 -12.83
CA THR A 292 -4.36 3.86 -12.68
C THR A 292 -4.97 4.03 -11.29
N ALA A 293 -6.25 3.74 -11.13
CA ALA A 293 -6.86 3.61 -9.82
C ALA A 293 -6.57 2.21 -9.27
N LEU A 294 -5.76 2.10 -8.21
CA LEU A 294 -5.53 0.80 -7.58
C LEU A 294 -6.84 0.28 -6.98
N THR A 295 -7.12 -0.99 -7.21
CA THR A 295 -8.28 -1.67 -6.61
C THR A 295 -8.07 -1.87 -5.10
N PRO A 296 -9.12 -2.13 -4.31
CA PRO A 296 -8.96 -2.49 -2.89
C PRO A 296 -7.98 -3.65 -2.67
N PHE A 297 -7.99 -4.67 -3.54
CA PHE A 297 -7.03 -5.77 -3.50
C PHE A 297 -5.59 -5.30 -3.71
N GLN A 298 -5.35 -4.47 -4.74
CA GLN A 298 -4.04 -3.94 -5.06
C GLN A 298 -3.50 -2.98 -3.98
N VAL A 299 -4.38 -2.23 -3.31
CA VAL A 299 -3.99 -1.42 -2.15
C VAL A 299 -3.53 -2.32 -0.99
N ARG A 300 -4.24 -3.43 -0.73
CA ARG A 300 -3.80 -4.43 0.27
C ARG A 300 -2.49 -5.12 -0.14
N GLN A 301 -2.30 -5.42 -1.42
CA GLN A 301 -1.05 -5.97 -1.94
C GLN A 301 0.12 -5.01 -1.67
N ASN A 302 -0.02 -3.74 -2.02
CA ASN A 302 1.01 -2.73 -1.75
C ASN A 302 1.23 -2.49 -0.25
N HIS A 303 0.18 -2.61 0.57
CA HIS A 303 0.30 -2.55 2.02
C HIS A 303 1.13 -3.73 2.56
N ALA A 304 0.81 -4.95 2.11
CA ALA A 304 1.53 -6.17 2.48
C ALA A 304 2.99 -6.16 2.00
N ALA A 305 3.30 -5.46 0.93
CA ALA A 305 4.67 -5.29 0.44
C ALA A 305 5.55 -4.40 1.34
N GLY A 306 4.96 -3.62 2.27
CA GLY A 306 5.71 -2.78 3.21
C GLY A 306 6.40 -1.57 2.58
N SER A 307 6.89 -0.63 3.39
CA SER A 307 7.45 0.64 2.89
C SER A 307 8.86 0.54 2.31
N GLU A 308 9.64 -0.42 2.78
CA GLU A 308 11.01 -0.64 2.36
C GLU A 308 11.03 -1.37 1.01
N PRO A 309 12.01 -1.10 0.14
CA PRO A 309 12.27 -2.01 -0.96
C PRO A 309 12.66 -3.35 -0.36
N ARG A 310 11.89 -4.39 -0.68
CA ARG A 310 12.25 -5.74 -0.27
C ARG A 310 13.70 -5.99 -0.71
N PRO A 311 14.60 -6.41 0.21
CA PRO A 311 15.93 -6.85 -0.15
C PRO A 311 15.83 -7.82 -1.35
N PRO A 312 16.78 -7.79 -2.30
CA PRO A 312 16.81 -8.78 -3.36
C PRO A 312 16.72 -10.17 -2.74
N VAL A 313 15.98 -11.09 -3.38
CA VAL A 313 16.01 -12.50 -2.99
C VAL A 313 17.44 -12.98 -3.19
N THR A 314 18.18 -13.10 -2.10
CA THR A 314 19.51 -13.70 -2.06
C THR A 314 19.33 -15.06 -1.42
N PRO A 315 19.40 -16.17 -2.19
CA PRO A 315 19.27 -17.50 -1.62
C PRO A 315 20.23 -17.68 -0.44
N GLY A 316 19.69 -18.08 0.70
CA GLY A 316 20.40 -18.30 1.95
C GLY A 316 20.61 -17.07 2.84
N ASP A 317 20.24 -15.85 2.40
CA ASP A 317 20.23 -14.67 3.27
C ASP A 317 18.87 -14.59 3.96
N ALA A 318 18.73 -15.37 5.03
CA ALA A 318 17.48 -15.62 5.71
C ALA A 318 17.13 -14.52 6.72
N ASN A 319 18.08 -13.67 7.12
CA ASN A 319 17.79 -12.48 7.92
C ASN A 319 17.87 -11.16 7.12
N CYS A 320 18.26 -11.22 5.85
CA CYS A 320 18.40 -10.08 4.94
C CYS A 320 19.39 -9.01 5.42
N ASP A 321 20.44 -9.41 6.13
CA ASP A 321 21.53 -8.52 6.51
C ASP A 321 22.55 -8.28 5.36
N GLY A 322 22.35 -8.99 4.24
CA GLY A 322 23.18 -8.90 3.05
C GLY A 322 24.34 -9.89 3.02
N ALA A 323 24.43 -10.82 3.98
CA ALA A 323 25.51 -11.80 4.07
C ALA A 323 25.00 -13.18 4.46
N VAL A 324 25.13 -14.17 3.56
CA VAL A 324 24.84 -15.58 3.88
C VAL A 324 25.88 -16.14 4.85
N ASN A 325 25.51 -16.30 6.12
CA ASN A 325 26.40 -16.70 7.20
C ASN A 325 25.65 -17.43 8.34
N PHE A 326 26.35 -17.75 9.44
CA PHE A 326 25.75 -18.52 10.55
C PHE A 326 24.55 -17.84 11.22
N ASP A 327 24.42 -16.51 11.11
CA ASP A 327 23.29 -15.72 11.61
C ASP A 327 22.00 -15.97 10.79
N ASP A 328 22.08 -16.66 9.64
CA ASP A 328 20.93 -17.06 8.82
C ASP A 328 20.31 -18.39 9.25
N ILE A 329 20.99 -19.19 10.08
CA ILE A 329 20.52 -20.55 10.44
C ILE A 329 19.18 -20.48 11.18
N ASP A 330 19.09 -19.67 12.23
CA ASP A 330 17.87 -19.57 13.03
C ASP A 330 16.68 -19.00 12.21
N PRO A 331 16.85 -17.90 11.44
CA PRO A 331 15.81 -17.43 10.52
C PRO A 331 15.41 -18.47 9.46
N PHE A 332 16.37 -19.20 8.87
CA PHE A 332 16.07 -20.24 7.88
C PHE A 332 15.27 -21.39 8.49
N VAL A 333 15.64 -21.85 9.69
CA VAL A 333 14.87 -22.86 10.43
C VAL A 333 13.46 -22.37 10.76
N LEU A 334 13.31 -21.08 11.11
CA LEU A 334 11.99 -20.47 11.29
C LEU A 334 11.19 -20.47 9.97
N ALA A 335 11.82 -20.18 8.83
CA ALA A 335 11.18 -20.20 7.51
C ALA A 335 10.65 -21.58 7.14
N LEU A 336 11.38 -22.66 7.47
CA LEU A 336 10.94 -24.04 7.29
C LEU A 336 9.71 -24.40 8.14
N SER A 337 9.47 -23.69 9.25
CA SER A 337 8.28 -23.88 10.08
C SER A 337 7.02 -23.24 9.49
N GLY A 338 7.18 -22.29 8.55
CA GLY A 338 6.11 -21.69 7.76
C GLY A 338 6.28 -20.18 7.57
N GLU A 339 5.78 -19.69 6.43
CA GLU A 339 5.86 -18.28 6.02
C GLU A 339 5.31 -17.31 7.06
N ALA A 340 4.17 -17.61 7.69
CA ALA A 340 3.54 -16.72 8.65
C ALA A 340 4.44 -16.45 9.88
N ALA A 341 5.06 -17.49 10.44
CA ALA A 341 5.91 -17.35 11.61
C ALA A 341 7.22 -16.61 11.28
N TYR A 342 7.73 -16.82 10.08
CA TYR A 342 8.92 -16.12 9.58
C TYR A 342 8.63 -14.64 9.32
N ALA A 343 7.54 -14.33 8.59
CA ALA A 343 7.15 -12.96 8.27
C ALA A 343 6.82 -12.12 9.52
N ASP A 344 6.40 -12.75 10.63
CA ASP A 344 6.20 -12.06 11.91
C ASP A 344 7.52 -11.56 12.53
N GLN A 345 8.65 -12.23 12.29
CA GLN A 345 9.97 -11.85 12.85
C GLN A 345 10.86 -11.11 11.85
N TYR A 346 10.73 -11.43 10.57
CA TYR A 346 11.50 -10.86 9.46
C TYR A 346 10.55 -10.27 8.41
N PRO A 347 9.70 -9.29 8.76
CA PRO A 347 8.65 -8.77 7.89
C PRO A 347 9.20 -8.16 6.59
N ASP A 348 10.41 -7.63 6.65
CA ASP A 348 11.07 -6.96 5.53
C ASP A 348 11.93 -7.93 4.70
N CYS A 349 12.15 -9.17 5.13
CA CYS A 349 12.95 -10.15 4.40
C CYS A 349 12.07 -11.01 3.48
N PRO A 350 12.44 -11.24 2.19
CA PRO A 350 11.67 -12.13 1.34
C PRO A 350 11.64 -13.56 1.85
N TYR A 351 10.46 -14.13 2.05
CA TYR A 351 10.35 -15.55 2.44
C TYR A 351 11.10 -16.47 1.47
N LEU A 352 11.07 -16.13 0.17
CA LEU A 352 11.78 -16.87 -0.88
C LEU A 352 13.32 -16.70 -0.85
N SER A 353 13.91 -15.90 0.04
CA SER A 353 15.36 -16.00 0.29
C SER A 353 15.73 -17.36 0.90
N ASN A 354 14.75 -18.06 1.46
CA ASN A 354 14.89 -19.40 2.03
C ASN A 354 14.64 -20.52 1.00
N ASP A 355 14.19 -20.21 -0.23
CA ASP A 355 14.14 -21.16 -1.36
C ASP A 355 15.55 -21.25 -1.96
N CYS A 356 16.37 -22.11 -1.37
CA CYS A 356 17.80 -22.21 -1.67
C CYS A 356 18.06 -23.10 -2.89
N ASN A 357 17.13 -24.00 -3.23
CA ASN A 357 17.25 -24.87 -4.40
C ASN A 357 16.58 -24.29 -5.66
N GLY A 358 15.76 -23.24 -5.52
CA GLY A 358 15.13 -22.49 -6.60
C GLY A 358 13.91 -23.17 -7.21
N ASP A 359 13.25 -24.08 -6.50
CA ASP A 359 12.07 -24.81 -6.98
C ASP A 359 10.75 -24.06 -6.73
N GLY A 360 10.81 -22.91 -6.05
CA GLY A 360 9.68 -22.05 -5.72
C GLY A 360 8.99 -22.40 -4.40
N LEU A 361 9.51 -23.36 -3.63
CA LEU A 361 8.92 -23.82 -2.38
C LEU A 361 9.97 -23.84 -1.26
N VAL A 362 9.71 -23.11 -0.18
CA VAL A 362 10.54 -23.21 1.04
C VAL A 362 10.15 -24.47 1.83
N ASN A 363 10.98 -25.49 1.77
CA ASN A 363 10.75 -26.78 2.43
C ASN A 363 12.07 -27.52 2.77
N PHE A 364 12.00 -28.76 3.24
CA PHE A 364 13.19 -29.50 3.68
C PHE A 364 14.21 -29.78 2.55
N ASP A 365 13.79 -29.71 1.28
CA ASP A 365 14.66 -29.86 0.10
C ASP A 365 15.60 -28.66 -0.09
N ASP A 366 15.40 -27.55 0.65
CA ASP A 366 16.30 -26.39 0.66
C ASP A 366 17.52 -26.55 1.56
N ILE A 367 17.48 -27.49 2.53
CA ILE A 367 18.51 -27.59 3.57
C ILE A 367 19.90 -27.83 2.97
N ASP A 368 20.02 -28.77 2.04
CA ASP A 368 21.32 -29.10 1.43
C ASP A 368 21.87 -27.92 0.62
N ALA A 369 21.00 -27.18 -0.07
CA ALA A 369 21.37 -25.99 -0.82
C ALA A 369 21.76 -24.83 0.11
N PHE A 370 21.02 -24.62 1.20
CA PHE A 370 21.33 -23.64 2.23
C PHE A 370 22.69 -23.91 2.89
N VAL A 371 22.95 -25.16 3.28
CA VAL A 371 24.24 -25.57 3.87
C VAL A 371 25.39 -25.36 2.88
N ALA A 372 25.17 -25.58 1.58
CA ALA A 372 26.17 -25.30 0.56
C ALA A 372 26.49 -23.81 0.44
N LEU A 373 25.50 -22.92 0.65
CA LEU A 373 25.66 -21.47 0.62
C LEU A 373 26.39 -20.93 1.85
N LEU A 374 26.16 -21.51 3.04
CA LEU A 374 26.92 -21.21 4.27
C LEU A 374 28.41 -21.56 4.15
N GLY A 375 28.74 -22.47 3.25
CA GLY A 375 30.09 -23.02 3.04
C GLY A 375 30.96 -22.24 2.04
N GLY A 376 30.57 -21.02 1.66
CA GLY A 376 31.35 -20.13 0.79
C GLY A 376 32.81 -19.94 1.22
#